data_AF-A0A7R9MTL9-F1
#
_entry.id   AF-A0A7R9MTL9-F1
#
_cell.length_a   1.000
_cell.length_b   1.000
_cell.length_c   1.000
_cell.angle_alpha   90.00
_cell.angle_beta   90.00
_cell.angle_gamma   90.00
#
_symmetry.space_group_name_H-M   'P 1'
#
loop_
_entity.id
_entity.type
_entity.pdbx_description
1 polymer ?
#
loop_
_entity_poly.entity_id
_entity_poly.type
_entity_poly.pdbx_seq_one_letter_code
_entity_poly.pdbx_strand_id
1 'polypeptide(L)'
;MSVNPKQFDGRVVLVTGSSSGIGAATAIKFATLGAKVVVTGRNAHKILEVLADLTVKQDIQRLVDKTVSTFGRLDVLVNNAGIVGLTDIEESGVDVKVKDILETNVHSVVLLCHLA
;
A
#
# COMPACT_ATOMS: atom_id res chain seq x y z
N MET A 1 -4.46 -28.47 -1.09
CA MET A 1 -3.52 -28.13 0.00
C MET A 1 -4.31 -27.49 1.13
N SER A 2 -4.14 -27.89 2.39
CA SER A 2 -4.80 -27.20 3.51
C SER A 2 -4.03 -25.93 3.85
N VAL A 3 -4.74 -24.81 4.04
CA VAL A 3 -4.14 -23.52 4.40
C VAL A 3 -4.10 -23.45 5.93
N ASN A 4 -2.93 -23.18 6.51
CA ASN A 4 -2.80 -22.99 7.96
C ASN A 4 -3.42 -21.63 8.35
N PRO A 5 -4.50 -21.59 9.16
CA PRO A 5 -5.20 -20.36 9.52
C PRO A 5 -4.38 -19.39 10.38
N LYS A 6 -3.19 -19.80 10.85
CA LYS A 6 -2.27 -18.98 11.66
C LYS A 6 -0.90 -18.77 11.02
N GLN A 7 -0.79 -18.93 9.70
CA GLN A 7 0.49 -18.80 9.00
C GLN A 7 1.20 -17.46 9.25
N PHE A 8 0.46 -16.39 9.53
CA PHE A 8 1.00 -15.04 9.76
C PHE A 8 0.72 -14.53 11.18
N ASP A 9 0.47 -15.42 12.14
CA ASP A 9 0.23 -15.02 13.53
C ASP A 9 1.41 -14.19 14.07
N GLY A 10 1.09 -13.04 14.69
CA GLY A 10 2.07 -12.09 15.22
C GLY A 10 2.83 -11.25 14.19
N ARG A 11 2.65 -11.48 12.88
CA ARG A 11 3.29 -10.67 11.82
C ARG A 11 2.54 -9.36 11.58
N VAL A 12 3.28 -8.31 11.27
CA VAL A 12 2.74 -7.00 10.88
C VAL A 12 2.86 -6.83 9.37
N VAL A 13 1.71 -6.65 8.71
CA VAL A 13 1.62 -6.56 7.25
C VAL A 13 1.08 -5.19 6.86
N LEU A 14 1.83 -4.43 6.07
CA LEU A 14 1.36 -3.20 5.45
C LEU A 14 0.96 -3.48 4.01
N VAL A 15 -0.30 -3.21 3.66
CA VAL A 15 -0.81 -3.35 2.29
C VAL A 15 -1.20 -1.99 1.75
N THR A 16 -0.54 -1.52 0.68
CA THR A 16 -0.87 -0.23 0.06
C THR A 16 -2.05 -0.33 -0.90
N GLY A 17 -2.85 0.73 -1.02
CA GLY A 17 -4.01 0.74 -1.91
C GLY A 17 -5.06 -0.31 -1.53
N SER A 18 -5.25 -0.51 -0.22
CA SER A 18 -6.02 -1.62 0.34
C SER A 18 -7.46 -1.25 0.72
N SER A 19 -7.94 -0.07 0.33
CA SER A 19 -9.32 0.36 0.58
C SER A 19 -10.35 -0.36 -0.30
N SER A 20 -9.92 -0.98 -1.41
CA SER A 20 -10.79 -1.73 -2.32
C SER A 20 -10.01 -2.77 -3.14
N GLY A 21 -10.73 -3.54 -3.97
CA GLY A 21 -10.14 -4.42 -4.99
C GLY A 21 -9.17 -5.47 -4.45
N ILE A 22 -8.08 -5.69 -5.19
CA ILE A 22 -7.05 -6.70 -4.89
C ILE A 22 -6.37 -6.38 -3.55
N GLY A 23 -6.08 -5.11 -3.26
CA GLY A 23 -5.48 -4.68 -2.00
C GLY A 23 -6.36 -5.01 -0.80
N ALA A 24 -7.66 -4.73 -0.87
CA ALA A 24 -8.59 -5.08 0.21
C ALA A 24 -8.71 -6.59 0.40
N ALA A 25 -8.85 -7.36 -0.69
CA ALA A 25 -8.90 -8.82 -0.62
C ALA A 25 -7.60 -9.40 -0.02
N THR A 26 -6.45 -8.82 -0.36
CA THR A 26 -5.14 -9.20 0.18
C THR A 26 -5.05 -8.89 1.67
N ALA A 27 -5.44 -7.68 2.08
CA ALA A 27 -5.47 -7.28 3.49
C ALA A 27 -6.38 -8.19 4.33
N ILE A 28 -7.59 -8.47 3.85
CA ILE A 28 -8.53 -9.41 4.48
C ILE A 28 -7.87 -10.79 4.59
N LYS A 29 -7.24 -11.28 3.51
CA LYS A 29 -6.62 -12.60 3.53
C LYS A 29 -5.51 -12.70 4.58
N PHE A 30 -4.61 -11.71 4.67
CA PHE A 30 -3.59 -11.68 5.72
C PHE A 30 -4.19 -11.64 7.12
N ALA A 31 -5.25 -10.85 7.33
CA ALA A 31 -5.95 -10.80 8.61
C ALA A 31 -6.57 -12.17 8.98
N THR A 32 -7.19 -12.88 8.03
CA THR A 32 -7.72 -14.24 8.27
C THR A 32 -6.63 -15.29 8.55
N LEU A 33 -5.37 -14.98 8.24
CA LEU A 33 -4.21 -15.84 8.53
C LEU A 33 -3.47 -15.43 9.82
N GLY A 34 -4.04 -14.51 10.61
CA GLY A 34 -3.55 -14.10 11.93
C GLY A 34 -2.66 -12.85 11.94
N ALA A 35 -2.46 -12.18 10.81
CA ALA A 35 -1.63 -10.98 10.75
C ALA A 35 -2.29 -9.77 11.42
N LYS A 36 -1.47 -8.87 11.97
CA LYS A 36 -1.85 -7.48 12.24
C LYS A 36 -1.68 -6.71 10.93
N VAL A 37 -2.78 -6.20 10.36
CA VAL A 37 -2.76 -5.59 9.03
C VAL A 37 -2.94 -4.08 9.12
N VAL A 38 -2.03 -3.34 8.48
CA VAL A 38 -2.18 -1.90 8.22
C VAL A 38 -2.76 -1.72 6.84
N VAL A 39 -3.89 -1.03 6.79
CA VAL A 39 -4.58 -0.66 5.56
C VAL A 39 -4.36 0.83 5.27
N THR A 40 -4.14 1.16 4.00
CA THR A 40 -3.91 2.54 3.55
C THR A 40 -4.56 2.82 2.19
N GLY A 41 -4.88 4.09 1.98
CA GLY A 41 -5.49 4.64 0.80
C GLY A 41 -5.64 6.15 0.94
N ARG A 42 -6.14 6.79 -0.11
CA ARG A 42 -6.21 8.27 -0.20
C ARG A 42 -7.49 8.86 0.40
N ASN A 43 -8.56 8.07 0.47
CA ASN A 43 -9.87 8.53 0.90
C ASN A 43 -10.25 7.84 2.21
N ALA A 44 -10.77 8.60 3.18
CA ALA A 44 -11.21 8.02 4.45
C ALA A 44 -12.45 7.15 4.24
N HIS A 45 -12.33 5.85 4.55
CA HIS A 45 -13.48 4.96 4.70
C HIS A 45 -13.82 4.71 6.17
N LYS A 46 -14.95 4.03 6.42
CA LYS A 46 -15.55 3.84 7.76
C LYS A 46 -14.69 3.06 8.77
N ILE A 47 -13.50 2.55 8.43
CA ILE A 47 -12.71 1.68 9.31
C ILE A 47 -11.19 1.99 9.19
N LEU A 48 -10.56 2.26 10.34
CA LEU A 48 -9.11 2.24 10.67
C LEU A 48 -8.12 2.19 9.49
N GLU A 49 -8.02 3.27 8.74
CA GLU A 49 -7.13 3.43 7.59
C GLU A 49 -6.07 4.50 7.88
N VAL A 50 -4.82 4.24 7.50
CA VAL A 50 -3.80 5.29 7.48
C VAL A 50 -3.88 6.00 6.14
N LEU A 51 -4.38 7.23 6.16
CA LEU A 51 -4.39 8.08 4.96
C LEU A 51 -2.96 8.42 4.55
N ALA A 52 -2.66 8.17 3.29
CA ALA A 52 -1.38 8.52 2.68
C ALA A 52 -1.56 8.73 1.17
N ASP A 53 -1.01 9.83 0.67
CA ASP A 53 -0.72 9.98 -0.75
C ASP A 53 0.69 9.47 -1.05
N LEU A 54 0.78 8.41 -1.87
CA LEU A 54 2.05 7.77 -2.19
C LEU A 54 2.88 8.55 -3.21
N THR A 55 2.35 9.65 -3.77
CA THR A 55 3.17 10.61 -4.53
C THR A 55 3.83 11.66 -3.63
N VAL A 56 3.56 11.63 -2.32
CA VAL A 56 4.10 12.56 -1.32
C VAL A 56 5.07 11.83 -0.38
N LYS A 57 6.36 12.15 -0.47
CA LYS A 57 7.42 11.48 0.30
C LYS A 57 7.17 11.50 1.82
N GLN A 58 6.67 12.60 2.35
CA GLN A 58 6.38 12.76 3.78
C GLN A 58 5.26 11.83 4.24
N ASP A 59 4.27 11.56 3.38
CA ASP A 59 3.20 10.63 3.67
C ASP A 59 3.69 9.18 3.69
N ILE A 60 4.58 8.82 2.77
CA ILE A 60 5.25 7.52 2.77
C ILE A 60 6.04 7.30 4.07
N GLN A 61 6.86 8.29 4.46
CA GLN A 61 7.63 8.21 5.71
C GLN A 61 6.71 8.04 6.92
N ARG A 62 5.69 8.89 7.02
CA ARG A 62 4.70 8.84 8.10
C ARG A 62 3.97 7.51 8.15
N LEU A 63 3.67 6.90 7.00
CA LEU A 63 2.99 5.61 6.92
C LEU A 63 3.85 4.49 7.53
N VAL A 64 5.14 4.42 7.18
CA VAL A 64 6.07 3.43 7.73
C VAL A 64 6.32 3.70 9.21
N ASP A 65 6.63 4.93 9.59
CA ASP A 65 6.87 5.33 10.99
C ASP A 65 5.67 5.01 11.89
N LYS A 66 4.45 5.31 11.41
CA LYS A 66 3.23 4.99 12.16
C LYS A 66 3.02 3.49 12.30
N THR A 67 3.34 2.72 11.27
CA THR A 67 3.26 1.25 11.32
C THR A 67 4.22 0.70 12.38
N VAL A 68 5.49 1.10 12.33
CA VAL A 68 6.53 0.64 13.25
C VAL A 68 6.26 1.14 14.67
N SER A 69 5.88 2.39 14.87
CA SER A 69 5.56 2.91 16.21
C SER A 69 4.33 2.25 16.84
N THR A 70 3.34 1.85 16.04
CA THR A 70 2.13 1.19 16.55
C THR A 70 2.38 -0.28 16.91
N PHE A 71 3.16 -1.00 16.10
CA PHE A 71 3.30 -2.46 16.25
C PHE A 71 4.71 -2.94 16.63
N GLY A 72 5.67 -2.03 16.73
CA GLY A 72 7.08 -2.29 17.02
C GLY A 72 7.90 -2.84 15.85
N ARG A 73 7.26 -3.19 14.71
CA ARG A 73 7.89 -3.82 13.55
C ARG A 73 7.03 -3.70 12.29
N LEU A 74 7.64 -3.96 11.14
CA LEU A 74 6.99 -4.27 9.87
C LEU A 74 7.62 -5.57 9.32
N ASP A 75 6.81 -6.59 9.05
CA ASP A 75 7.30 -7.90 8.57
C ASP A 75 7.13 -8.10 7.07
N VAL A 76 6.03 -7.56 6.53
CA VAL A 76 5.65 -7.76 5.13
C VAL A 76 5.12 -6.44 4.59
N LEU A 77 5.72 -5.99 3.51
CA LEU A 77 5.24 -4.86 2.71
C LEU A 77 4.62 -5.39 1.41
N VAL A 78 3.38 -5.03 1.15
CA VAL A 78 2.68 -5.31 -0.10
C VAL A 78 2.46 -3.99 -0.85
N ASN A 79 3.30 -3.75 -1.84
CA ASN A 79 3.20 -2.61 -2.74
C ASN A 79 2.10 -2.85 -3.79
N ASN A 80 0.85 -2.68 -3.39
CA ASN A 80 -0.32 -2.91 -4.25
C ASN A 80 -0.91 -1.60 -4.82
N ALA A 81 -0.71 -0.46 -4.16
CA ALA A 81 -1.20 0.81 -4.67
C ALA A 81 -0.67 1.08 -6.09
N GLY A 82 -1.58 1.39 -7.00
CA GLY A 82 -1.23 1.70 -8.37
C GLY A 82 -2.40 2.35 -9.11
N ILE A 83 -2.06 3.09 -10.15
CA ILE A 83 -3.01 3.67 -11.09
C ILE A 83 -2.70 3.21 -12.52
N VAL A 84 -3.72 3.25 -13.36
CA VAL A 84 -3.61 3.01 -14.80
C VAL A 84 -4.06 4.29 -15.49
N GLY A 85 -3.27 4.77 -16.44
CA GLY A 85 -3.66 5.82 -17.38
C GLY A 85 -3.46 5.33 -18.80
N LEU A 86 -4.55 5.33 -19.58
CA LEU A 86 -4.53 5.04 -21.01
C LEU A 86 -4.53 6.38 -21.76
N THR A 87 -3.58 6.56 -22.66
CA THR A 87 -3.37 7.82 -23.39
C THR A 87 -2.54 7.51 -24.64
N ASP A 88 -2.73 8.29 -25.71
CA ASP A 88 -1.87 8.20 -26.89
C ASP A 88 -0.55 8.94 -26.64
N ILE A 89 0.53 8.44 -27.23
CA ILE A 89 1.86 9.04 -27.05
C ILE A 89 1.96 10.46 -27.63
N GLU A 90 1.07 10.80 -28.56
CA GLU A 90 0.98 12.12 -29.19
C GLU A 90 -0.01 13.06 -28.47
N GLU A 91 -0.74 12.56 -27.47
CA GLU A 91 -1.73 13.37 -26.74
C GLU A 91 -1.03 14.48 -25.95
N SER A 92 -1.57 15.69 -26.02
CA SER A 92 -1.05 16.82 -25.24
C SER A 92 -1.15 16.53 -23.74
N GLY A 93 -0.06 16.74 -22.99
CA GLY A 93 0.00 16.46 -21.55
C GLY A 93 0.23 15.00 -21.20
N VAL A 94 0.62 14.15 -22.16
CA VAL A 94 1.00 12.75 -21.93
C VAL A 94 2.10 12.61 -20.87
N ASP A 95 3.04 13.55 -20.82
CA ASP A 95 4.15 13.59 -19.87
C ASP A 95 3.66 13.67 -18.41
N VAL A 96 2.62 14.47 -18.14
CA VAL A 96 2.02 14.58 -16.81
C VAL A 96 1.35 13.28 -16.41
N LYS A 97 0.56 12.67 -17.30
CA LYS A 97 -0.10 11.38 -17.04
C LYS A 97 0.92 10.27 -16.78
N VAL A 98 1.96 10.19 -17.61
CA VAL A 98 3.04 9.20 -17.45
C VAL A 98 3.79 9.44 -16.14
N LYS A 99 4.07 10.69 -15.80
CA LYS A 99 4.69 11.03 -14.51
C LYS A 99 3.85 10.54 -13.34
N ASP A 100 2.54 10.79 -13.31
CA ASP A 100 1.68 10.35 -12.19
C ASP A 100 1.68 8.82 -12.03
N ILE A 101 1.68 8.09 -13.15
CA ILE A 101 1.79 6.62 -13.15
C ILE A 101 3.13 6.18 -12.58
N LEU A 102 4.24 6.80 -13.01
CA LEU A 102 5.58 6.46 -12.52
C LEU A 102 5.77 6.83 -11.04
N GLU A 103 5.26 7.98 -10.61
CA GLU A 103 5.30 8.41 -9.21
C GLU A 103 4.56 7.40 -8.32
N THR A 104 3.35 7.02 -8.71
CA THR A 104 2.53 6.09 -7.91
C THR A 104 3.04 4.65 -7.98
N ASN A 105 3.34 4.13 -9.19
CA ASN A 105 3.56 2.70 -9.39
C ASN A 105 5.02 2.28 -9.25
N VAL A 106 5.97 3.21 -9.38
CA VAL A 106 7.42 2.90 -9.41
C VAL A 106 8.16 3.63 -8.31
N HIS A 107 8.10 4.96 -8.29
CA HIS A 107 8.87 5.76 -7.35
C HIS A 107 8.42 5.51 -5.91
N SER A 108 7.10 5.48 -5.66
CA SER A 108 6.57 5.17 -4.32
C SER A 108 7.03 3.79 -3.81
N VAL A 109 7.11 2.79 -4.70
CA VAL A 109 7.54 1.43 -4.38
C VAL A 109 9.00 1.42 -3.93
N VAL A 110 9.86 2.17 -4.63
CA VAL A 110 11.28 2.32 -4.25
C VAL A 110 11.39 2.97 -2.87
N LEU A 111 10.65 4.04 -2.62
CA LEU A 111 10.68 4.74 -1.32
C LEU A 111 10.12 3.88 -0.18
N LEU A 112 9.01 3.19 -0.39
CA LEU A 112 8.43 2.28 0.60
C LEU A 112 9.43 1.16 0.94
N CYS A 113 10.03 0.52 -0.05
CA CYS A 113 11.04 -0.53 0.18
C CYS A 113 12.32 -0.01 0.85
N HIS A 114 12.71 1.24 0.59
CA HIS A 114 13.88 1.85 1.20
C HIS A 114 13.67 2.12 2.71
N LEU A 115 12.45 2.45 3.10
CA LEU A 115 12.11 2.84 4.47
C LEU A 115 11.60 1.68 5.35
N ALA A 116 11.08 0.63 4.72
CA ALA A 116 10.45 -0.51 5.39
C ALA A 116 11.42 -1.45 6.10
#